data_AF-A0A354WS87-F1
#
_entry.id   AF-A0A354WS87-F1
#
_cell.length_a   1.000
_cell.length_b   1.000
_cell.length_c   1.000
_cell.angle_alpha   90.00
_cell.angle_beta   90.00
_cell.angle_gamma   90.00
#
_symmetry.space_group_name_H-M   'P 1'
#
loop_
_entity.id
_entity.type
_entity.pdbx_description
1 polymer ?
#
loop_
_entity_poly.entity_id
_entity_poly.type
_entity_poly.pdbx_seq_one_letter_code
_entity_poly.pdbx_strand_id
1 'polypeptide(L)'
;VASGIFILIFRPFQVGDYIQVDANQGTVTDISIMYTMLSTLGNQRIVIPNSSLTSKVIKNFSANDIRNVEMTLDVGYDTNLSQCVALLKQLFTEDPYVVDKEKLVVYVSGMADSSIHIYVRASVDRTKYFEAQNELYIKVKEAFDKAGIDIPYPQLVVHKGS
;
A
#
# COMPACT_ATOMS: atom_id res chain seq x y z
N VAL A 1 -3.82 9.15 -32.96
CA VAL A 1 -3.57 10.60 -32.75
C VAL A 1 -4.56 11.21 -31.76
N ALA A 2 -5.87 10.95 -31.87
CA ALA A 2 -6.89 11.49 -30.94
C ALA A 2 -6.62 11.20 -29.44
N SER A 3 -6.07 10.03 -29.10
CA SER A 3 -5.79 9.64 -27.70
C SER A 3 -4.78 10.55 -26.98
N GLY A 4 -3.76 11.07 -27.67
CA GLY A 4 -2.80 11.99 -27.03
C GLY A 4 -3.40 13.36 -26.76
N ILE A 5 -4.20 13.86 -27.71
CA ILE A 5 -4.96 15.10 -27.53
C ILE A 5 -5.96 14.96 -26.37
N PHE A 6 -6.63 13.81 -26.25
CA PHE A 6 -7.51 13.51 -25.12
C PHE A 6 -6.79 13.62 -23.78
N ILE A 7 -5.61 12.99 -23.64
CA ILE A 7 -4.82 13.05 -22.40
C ILE A 7 -4.42 14.50 -22.08
N LEU A 8 -4.02 15.29 -23.10
CA LEU A 8 -3.61 16.68 -22.89
C LEU A 8 -4.78 17.60 -22.47
N ILE A 9 -5.98 17.35 -22.98
CA ILE A 9 -7.19 18.14 -22.68
C ILE A 9 -7.78 17.74 -21.33
N PHE A 10 -8.03 16.45 -21.11
CA PHE A 10 -8.76 15.96 -19.93
C PHE A 10 -7.85 15.63 -18.75
N ARG A 11 -6.54 15.48 -18.99
CA ARG A 11 -5.50 15.25 -17.97
C ARG A 11 -5.90 14.23 -16.90
N PRO A 12 -6.22 12.97 -17.26
CA PRO A 12 -6.45 11.91 -16.27
C PRO A 12 -5.20 11.65 -15.39
N PHE A 13 -4.03 12.08 -15.85
CA PHE A 13 -2.77 12.17 -15.14
C PHE A 13 -1.93 13.29 -15.79
N GLN A 14 -0.89 13.75 -15.10
CA GLN A 14 0.03 14.78 -15.58
C GLN A 14 1.50 14.39 -15.35
N VAL A 15 2.42 15.14 -15.96
CA VAL A 15 3.85 14.99 -15.70
C VAL A 15 4.12 15.19 -14.20
N GLY A 16 4.88 14.27 -13.61
CA GLY A 16 5.12 14.18 -12.16
C GLY A 16 4.22 13.19 -11.43
N ASP A 17 3.11 12.74 -12.02
CA ASP A 17 2.26 11.74 -11.37
C ASP A 17 2.90 10.36 -11.41
N TYR A 18 2.87 9.66 -10.28
CA TYR A 18 3.16 8.23 -10.21
C TYR A 18 1.90 7.43 -10.56
N ILE A 19 1.94 6.70 -11.69
CA ILE A 19 0.80 5.94 -12.21
C ILE A 19 1.15 4.47 -12.43
N GLN A 20 0.12 3.62 -12.43
CA GLN A 20 0.20 2.24 -12.87
C GLN A 20 -0.84 1.96 -13.97
N VAL A 21 -0.39 1.28 -15.02
CA VAL A 21 -1.24 0.69 -16.06
C VAL A 21 -0.80 -0.76 -16.31
N ASP A 22 -1.72 -1.71 -16.12
CA ASP A 22 -1.42 -3.14 -16.06
C ASP A 22 -0.25 -3.44 -15.09
N ALA A 23 0.81 -4.09 -15.59
CA ALA A 23 2.03 -4.40 -14.85
C ALA A 23 3.08 -3.27 -14.87
N ASN A 24 2.85 -2.19 -15.64
CA ASN A 24 3.79 -1.09 -15.76
C ASN A 24 3.47 0.00 -14.73
N GLN A 25 4.47 0.45 -13.99
CA GLN A 25 4.33 1.52 -13.01
C GLN A 25 5.53 2.47 -13.06
N GLY A 26 5.29 3.77 -12.86
CA GLY A 26 6.34 4.76 -12.87
C GLY A 26 5.81 6.19 -12.79
N THR A 27 6.73 7.13 -12.60
CA THR A 27 6.45 8.57 -12.64
C THR A 27 6.38 9.04 -14.09
N VAL A 28 5.30 9.72 -14.47
CA VAL A 28 5.14 10.32 -15.79
C VAL A 28 6.20 11.40 -15.97
N THR A 29 7.09 11.24 -16.94
CA THR A 29 8.16 12.20 -17.23
C THR A 29 7.87 13.06 -18.46
N ASP A 30 7.11 12.53 -19.42
CA ASP A 30 6.75 13.25 -20.66
C ASP A 30 5.40 12.76 -21.19
N ILE A 31 4.61 13.68 -21.74
CA ILE A 31 3.36 13.38 -22.47
C ILE A 31 3.46 14.02 -23.85
N SER A 32 3.68 13.19 -24.85
CA SER A 32 3.75 13.56 -26.26
C SER A 32 2.42 13.24 -26.97
N ILE A 33 2.26 13.68 -28.22
CA ILE A 33 1.03 13.42 -28.99
C ILE A 33 0.80 11.91 -29.24
N MET A 34 1.86 11.12 -29.40
CA MET A 34 1.76 9.69 -29.71
C MET A 34 1.98 8.75 -28.53
N TYR A 35 2.80 9.15 -27.56
CA TYR A 35 3.20 8.32 -26.44
C TYR A 35 3.30 9.12 -25.14
N THR A 36 3.32 8.40 -24.04
CA THR A 36 3.66 8.89 -22.71
C THR A 36 4.90 8.13 -22.23
N MET A 37 5.83 8.83 -21.58
CA MET A 37 7.01 8.22 -20.98
C MET A 37 6.86 8.15 -19.46
N LEU A 38 7.19 7.00 -18.88
CA LEU A 38 7.30 6.80 -17.44
C LEU A 38 8.75 6.50 -17.06
N SER A 39 9.17 6.95 -15.88
CA SER A 39 10.39 6.51 -15.21
C SER A 39 10.05 5.59 -14.04
N THR A 40 10.60 4.38 -14.03
CA THR A 40 10.39 3.42 -12.94
C THR A 40 11.27 3.77 -11.72
N LEU A 41 10.96 3.18 -10.57
CA LEU A 41 11.82 3.28 -9.38
C LEU A 41 13.20 2.64 -9.60
N GLY A 42 13.29 1.69 -10.54
CA GLY A 42 14.55 1.08 -10.98
C GLY A 42 15.32 1.92 -12.02
N ASN A 43 14.95 3.19 -12.22
CA ASN A 43 15.56 4.10 -13.19
C ASN A 43 15.49 3.62 -14.64
N GLN A 44 14.42 2.91 -15.00
CA GLN A 44 14.17 2.47 -16.37
C GLN A 44 13.12 3.37 -17.01
N ARG A 45 13.25 3.60 -18.32
CA ARG A 45 12.23 4.33 -19.11
C ARG A 45 11.24 3.36 -19.72
N ILE A 46 9.95 3.59 -19.49
CA ILE A 46 8.85 2.90 -20.17
C ILE A 46 8.21 3.89 -21.14
N VAL A 47 8.05 3.50 -22.40
CA VAL A 47 7.36 4.30 -23.42
C VAL A 47 6.06 3.61 -23.79
N ILE A 48 4.93 4.27 -23.55
CA ILE A 48 3.60 3.69 -23.75
C ILE A 48 2.84 4.50 -24.81
N PRO A 49 2.36 3.88 -25.91
CA PRO A 49 1.48 4.55 -26.85
C PRO A 49 0.21 5.06 -26.18
N ASN A 50 -0.19 6.30 -26.48
CA ASN A 50 -1.34 6.93 -25.83
C ASN A 50 -2.66 6.18 -26.07
N SER A 51 -2.81 5.52 -27.23
CA SER A 51 -3.96 4.68 -27.53
C SER A 51 -4.13 3.53 -26.53
N SER A 52 -3.02 2.93 -26.09
CA SER A 52 -3.01 1.87 -25.08
C SER A 52 -3.47 2.41 -23.72
N LEU A 53 -2.97 3.59 -23.31
CA LEU A 53 -3.34 4.23 -22.06
C LEU A 53 -4.83 4.58 -22.00
N THR A 54 -5.37 5.22 -23.04
CA THR A 54 -6.78 5.65 -23.06
C THR A 54 -7.77 4.49 -23.08
N SER A 55 -7.32 3.27 -23.37
CA SER A 55 -8.16 2.08 -23.43
C SER A 55 -8.13 1.24 -22.14
N LYS A 56 -7.33 1.63 -21.15
CA LYS A 56 -7.03 0.84 -19.95
C LYS A 56 -7.39 1.57 -18.67
N VAL A 57 -7.53 0.81 -17.60
CA VAL A 57 -7.68 1.35 -16.25
C VAL A 57 -6.32 1.88 -15.79
N ILE A 58 -6.28 3.15 -15.39
CA ILE A 58 -5.08 3.81 -14.88
C ILE A 58 -5.27 4.05 -13.40
N LYS A 59 -4.37 3.53 -12.58
CA LYS A 59 -4.28 3.89 -11.16
C LYS A 59 -3.33 5.07 -11.03
N ASN A 60 -3.85 6.23 -10.63
CA ASN A 60 -3.03 7.40 -10.35
C ASN A 60 -2.83 7.52 -8.83
N PHE A 61 -1.61 7.24 -8.36
CA PHE A 61 -1.27 7.33 -6.94
C PHE A 61 -0.97 8.75 -6.47
N SER A 62 -0.91 9.70 -7.40
CA SER A 62 -0.60 11.11 -7.15
C SER A 62 -1.80 12.04 -7.24
N ALA A 63 -2.96 11.52 -7.66
CA ALA A 63 -4.18 12.31 -7.84
C ALA A 63 -4.77 12.86 -6.53
N ASN A 64 -4.49 12.20 -5.40
CA ASN A 64 -4.95 12.62 -4.06
C ASN A 64 -3.75 12.88 -3.16
N ASP A 65 -3.81 13.93 -2.34
CA ASP A 65 -2.74 14.29 -1.39
C ASP A 65 -2.52 13.27 -0.28
N ILE A 66 -3.53 12.42 -0.03
CA ILE A 66 -3.51 11.37 0.98
C ILE A 66 -3.50 10.00 0.29
N ARG A 67 -2.68 9.09 0.82
CA ARG A 67 -2.67 7.67 0.47
C ARG A 67 -2.91 6.83 1.72
N ASN A 68 -3.48 5.64 1.55
CA ASN A 68 -3.68 4.72 2.65
C ASN A 68 -2.57 3.67 2.67
N VAL A 69 -1.85 3.58 3.79
CA VAL A 69 -1.02 2.43 4.12
C VAL A 69 -1.94 1.35 4.64
N GLU A 70 -2.00 0.24 3.90
CA GLU A 70 -2.76 -0.94 4.26
C GLU A 70 -1.80 -2.07 4.65
N MET A 71 -2.04 -2.69 5.80
CA MET A 71 -1.25 -3.81 6.30
C MET A 71 -2.17 -4.93 6.74
N THR A 72 -1.79 -6.15 6.40
CA THR A 72 -2.37 -7.37 6.97
C THR A 72 -1.28 -8.02 7.80
N LEU A 73 -1.51 -8.07 9.11
CA LEU A 73 -0.57 -8.58 10.10
C LEU A 73 -1.06 -9.93 10.59
N ASP A 74 -0.16 -10.89 10.69
CA ASP A 74 -0.46 -12.21 11.24
C ASP A 74 -0.08 -12.26 12.72
N VAL A 75 -1.00 -12.77 13.54
CA VAL A 75 -0.76 -13.06 14.96
C VAL A 75 -1.15 -14.49 15.30
N GLY A 76 -0.48 -15.08 16.31
CA GLY A 76 -0.80 -16.43 16.77
C GLY A 76 -2.20 -16.54 17.40
N TYR A 77 -2.79 -17.73 17.36
CA TYR A 77 -4.14 -17.99 17.92
C TYR A 77 -4.25 -17.74 19.43
N ASP A 78 -3.14 -17.84 20.16
CA ASP A 78 -3.09 -17.55 21.60
C ASP A 78 -3.04 -16.04 21.92
N THR A 79 -2.98 -15.18 20.90
CA THR A 79 -2.92 -13.72 21.06
C THR A 79 -4.23 -13.18 21.62
N ASN A 80 -4.16 -12.33 22.65
CA ASN A 80 -5.31 -11.53 23.07
C ASN A 80 -5.63 -10.46 22.01
N LEU A 81 -6.61 -10.78 21.14
CA LEU A 81 -6.96 -9.94 19.99
C LEU A 81 -7.42 -8.53 20.40
N SER A 82 -8.18 -8.41 21.49
CA SER A 82 -8.65 -7.11 21.99
C SER A 82 -7.46 -6.22 22.40
N GLN A 83 -6.46 -6.79 23.07
CA GLN A 83 -5.24 -6.07 23.43
C GLN A 83 -4.39 -5.74 22.20
N CYS A 84 -4.24 -6.66 21.26
CA CYS A 84 -3.52 -6.43 20.00
C CYS A 84 -4.14 -5.28 19.18
N VAL A 85 -5.47 -5.29 19.00
CA VAL A 85 -6.19 -4.22 18.30
C VAL A 85 -6.06 -2.88 19.03
N ALA A 86 -6.15 -2.87 20.36
CA ALA A 86 -5.97 -1.65 21.15
C ALA A 86 -4.55 -1.08 21.02
N LEU A 87 -3.53 -1.94 21.09
CA LEU A 87 -2.13 -1.58 20.91
C LEU A 87 -1.89 -0.94 19.53
N LEU A 88 -2.38 -1.57 18.47
CA LEU A 88 -2.27 -1.02 17.11
C LEU A 88 -3.03 0.31 16.99
N LYS A 89 -4.26 0.41 17.49
CA LYS A 89 -5.00 1.67 17.46
C LYS A 89 -4.23 2.79 18.15
N GLN A 90 -3.65 2.53 19.32
CA GLN A 90 -2.84 3.50 20.03
C GLN A 90 -1.60 3.90 19.21
N LEU A 91 -0.81 2.91 18.76
CA LEU A 91 0.42 3.14 18.00
C LEU A 91 0.18 4.00 16.76
N PHE A 92 -0.83 3.68 15.96
CA PHE A 92 -1.16 4.43 14.75
C PHE A 92 -1.79 5.79 15.05
N THR A 93 -2.53 5.94 16.16
CA THR A 93 -3.08 7.24 16.57
C THR A 93 -2.00 8.17 17.11
N GLU A 94 -0.92 7.65 17.69
CA GLU A 94 0.19 8.45 18.21
C GLU A 94 1.23 8.78 17.13
N ASP A 95 1.27 8.00 16.04
CA ASP A 95 2.28 8.16 14.99
C ASP A 95 2.13 9.49 14.21
N PRO A 96 3.23 10.22 13.96
CA PRO A 96 3.20 11.49 13.24
C PRO A 96 2.95 11.37 11.73
N TYR A 97 3.19 10.21 11.10
CA TYR A 97 2.88 10.01 9.69
C TYR A 97 1.39 9.79 9.43
N VAL A 98 0.65 9.33 10.43
CA VAL A 98 -0.77 9.03 10.31
C VAL A 98 -1.59 10.32 10.42
N VAL A 99 -2.19 10.69 9.30
CA VAL A 99 -3.16 11.79 9.20
C VAL A 99 -4.58 11.25 9.32
N ASP A 100 -5.57 12.13 9.55
CA ASP A 100 -6.98 11.76 9.65
C ASP A 100 -7.24 10.59 10.63
N LYS A 101 -6.73 10.69 11.86
CA LYS A 101 -6.75 9.63 12.88
C LYS A 101 -8.16 9.09 13.19
N GLU A 102 -9.19 9.92 12.99
CA GLU A 102 -10.60 9.52 13.11
C GLU A 102 -11.03 8.46 12.09
N LYS A 103 -10.34 8.36 10.95
CA LYS A 103 -10.57 7.36 9.89
C LYS A 103 -9.67 6.13 10.01
N LEU A 104 -8.83 6.05 11.05
CA LEU A 104 -7.98 4.90 11.30
C LEU A 104 -8.84 3.64 11.44
N VAL A 105 -8.51 2.62 10.67
CA VAL A 105 -9.21 1.34 10.70
C VAL A 105 -8.25 0.27 11.22
N VAL A 106 -8.67 -0.44 12.27
CA VAL A 106 -7.96 -1.60 12.83
C VAL A 106 -9.02 -2.63 13.24
N TYR A 107 -9.00 -3.81 12.63
CA TYR A 107 -9.92 -4.91 12.97
C TYR A 107 -9.34 -6.29 12.62
N VAL A 108 -9.89 -7.33 13.24
CA VAL A 108 -9.62 -8.73 12.87
C VAL A 108 -10.32 -9.02 11.55
N SER A 109 -9.55 -9.23 10.49
CA SER A 109 -10.05 -9.40 9.12
C SER A 109 -10.33 -10.85 8.73
N GLY A 110 -9.80 -11.81 9.48
CA GLY A 110 -10.03 -13.22 9.24
C GLY A 110 -9.17 -14.12 10.13
N MET A 111 -9.42 -15.41 10.02
CA MET A 111 -8.65 -16.47 10.68
C MET A 111 -8.21 -17.45 9.58
N ALA A 112 -6.93 -17.79 9.53
CA ALA A 112 -6.32 -18.68 8.56
C ALA A 112 -5.74 -19.93 9.26
N ASP A 113 -5.19 -20.88 8.50
CA ASP A 113 -4.80 -22.19 9.03
C ASP A 113 -3.79 -22.13 10.19
N SER A 114 -2.90 -21.12 10.22
CA SER A 114 -1.86 -20.98 11.24
C SER A 114 -1.76 -19.58 11.86
N SER A 115 -2.68 -18.67 11.56
CA SER A 115 -2.65 -17.29 12.06
C SER A 115 -4.03 -16.65 12.08
N ILE A 116 -4.14 -15.53 12.80
CA ILE A 116 -5.27 -14.61 12.74
C ILE A 116 -4.79 -13.33 12.05
N HIS A 117 -5.57 -12.85 11.07
CA HIS A 117 -5.24 -11.65 10.30
C HIS A 117 -5.81 -10.39 10.96
N ILE A 118 -4.93 -9.46 11.31
CA ILE A 118 -5.30 -8.10 11.72
C ILE A 118 -5.08 -7.15 10.54
N TYR A 119 -6.14 -6.49 10.11
CA TYR A 119 -6.06 -5.48 9.06
C TYR A 119 -5.96 -4.08 9.67
N VAL A 120 -5.00 -3.31 9.17
CA VAL A 120 -4.79 -1.89 9.52
C VAL A 120 -4.85 -1.08 8.23
N ARG A 121 -5.60 0.02 8.26
CA ARG A 121 -5.57 1.06 7.22
C ARG A 121 -5.40 2.43 7.85
N ALA A 122 -4.27 3.06 7.54
CA ALA A 122 -3.90 4.38 8.03
C ALA A 122 -3.67 5.34 6.86
N SER A 123 -4.27 6.52 6.93
CA SER A 123 -4.06 7.58 5.96
C SER A 123 -2.73 8.29 6.23
N VAL A 124 -1.95 8.56 5.19
CA VAL A 124 -0.65 9.25 5.25
C VAL A 124 -0.52 10.24 4.09
N ASP A 125 0.35 11.23 4.24
CA ASP A 125 0.72 12.13 3.13
C ASP A 125 1.32 11.32 1.96
N ARG A 126 0.84 11.55 0.74
CA ARG A 126 1.27 10.81 -0.47
C ARG A 126 2.78 10.90 -0.70
N THR A 127 3.41 12.03 -0.36
CA THR A 127 4.82 12.31 -0.59
C THR A 127 5.71 11.54 0.38
N LYS A 128 5.15 11.19 1.54
CA LYS A 128 5.80 10.42 2.60
C LYS A 128 5.40 8.95 2.62
N TYR A 129 4.56 8.50 1.68
CA TYR A 129 3.96 7.17 1.70
C TYR A 129 4.94 6.03 1.95
N PHE A 130 6.05 5.95 1.20
CA PHE A 130 7.01 4.84 1.33
C PHE A 130 7.80 4.92 2.64
N GLU A 131 8.17 6.12 3.08
CA GLU A 131 8.85 6.37 4.36
C GLU A 131 7.93 5.98 5.53
N ALA A 132 6.69 6.48 5.51
CA ALA A 132 5.67 6.15 6.49
C ALA A 132 5.38 4.65 6.53
N GLN A 133 5.19 4.00 5.38
CA GLN A 133 4.93 2.57 5.32
C GLN A 133 6.04 1.76 5.99
N ASN A 134 7.30 2.05 5.67
CA ASN A 134 8.45 1.37 6.26
C ASN A 134 8.52 1.56 7.78
N GLU A 135 8.43 2.82 8.23
CA GLU A 135 8.47 3.16 9.66
C GLU A 135 7.33 2.51 10.46
N LEU A 136 6.11 2.50 9.90
CA LEU A 136 4.96 1.88 10.55
C LEU A 136 5.14 0.37 10.69
N TYR A 137 5.69 -0.33 9.69
CA TYR A 137 6.01 -1.77 9.81
C TYR A 137 7.05 -2.05 10.91
N ILE A 138 8.11 -1.23 10.99
CA ILE A 138 9.14 -1.37 12.03
C ILE A 138 8.52 -1.17 13.41
N LYS A 139 7.77 -0.08 13.61
CA LYS A 139 7.11 0.24 14.89
C LYS A 139 6.11 -0.84 15.31
N VAL A 140 5.33 -1.38 14.36
CA VAL A 140 4.43 -2.51 14.64
C VAL A 140 5.21 -3.71 15.17
N LYS A 141 6.32 -4.08 14.50
CA LYS A 141 7.14 -5.20 14.92
C LYS A 141 7.71 -5.00 16.33
N GLU A 142 8.28 -3.83 16.59
CA GLU A 142 8.83 -3.49 17.91
C GLU A 142 7.75 -3.48 19.01
N ALA A 143 6.55 -2.98 18.71
CA ALA A 143 5.43 -2.98 19.64
C ALA A 143 4.93 -4.40 19.95
N PHE A 144 4.87 -5.27 18.94
CA PHE A 144 4.50 -6.67 19.11
C PHE A 144 5.51 -7.41 19.97
N ASP A 145 6.81 -7.23 19.70
CA ASP A 145 7.89 -7.83 20.50
C ASP A 145 7.81 -7.40 21.97
N LYS A 146 7.59 -6.11 22.22
CA LYS A 146 7.47 -5.56 23.57
C LYS A 146 6.22 -6.06 24.31
N ALA A 147 5.14 -6.32 23.58
CA ALA A 147 3.88 -6.84 24.12
C ALA A 147 3.85 -8.38 24.21
N GLY A 148 4.88 -9.07 23.72
CA GLY A 148 4.91 -10.53 23.65
C GLY A 148 3.89 -11.12 22.67
N ILE A 149 3.51 -10.38 21.63
CA ILE A 149 2.62 -10.84 20.57
C ILE A 149 3.45 -11.59 19.53
N ASP A 150 3.18 -12.88 19.38
CA ASP A 150 3.88 -13.73 18.42
C ASP A 150 3.39 -13.50 16.99
N ILE A 151 4.35 -13.37 16.06
CA ILE A 151 4.10 -13.34 14.61
C ILE A 151 4.46 -14.73 14.08
N PRO A 152 3.47 -15.57 13.76
CA PRO A 152 3.71 -16.98 13.49
C PRO A 152 4.48 -17.17 12.19
N TYR A 153 5.48 -18.06 12.22
CA TYR A 153 6.01 -18.66 10.99
C TYR A 153 4.99 -19.67 10.44
N PRO A 154 4.99 -19.92 9.11
CA PRO A 154 4.19 -21.00 8.54
C PRO A 154 4.46 -22.32 9.27
N GLN A 155 3.43 -22.91 9.88
CA GLN A 155 3.56 -24.19 10.59
C GLN A 155 3.17 -25.36 9.70
N LEU A 156 4.04 -26.39 9.65
CA LEU A 156 3.73 -27.66 9.00
C LEU A 156 3.56 -28.73 10.09
N VAL A 157 2.32 -29.18 10.30
CA VAL A 157 2.03 -30.26 11.25
C VAL A 157 2.35 -31.61 10.59
N VAL A 158 3.45 -32.25 11.00
CA VAL A 158 3.79 -33.61 10.55
C VAL A 158 3.12 -34.62 11.48
N HIS A 159 2.11 -35.34 10.97
CA HIS A 159 1.58 -36.51 11.66
C HIS A 159 2.55 -37.68 11.44
N LYS A 160 3.28 -38.10 12.48
CA LYS A 160 4.02 -39.36 12.43
C LYS A 160 3.01 -40.50 12.59
N GLY A 161 2.70 -41.18 11.50
CA GLY A 161 1.88 -42.39 11.53
C GLY A 161 2.55 -43.45 12.41
N SER A 162 1.78 -43.97 13.38
CA SER A 162 2.12 -45.10 14.23
C SER A 162 2.25 -46.40 13.43
#